data_AF-A0A7V2H8E5-F1
#
_entry.id   AF-A0A7V2H8E5-F1
#
_cell.length_a   1.000
_cell.length_b   1.000
_cell.length_c   1.000
_cell.angle_alpha   90.00
_cell.angle_beta   90.00
_cell.angle_gamma   90.00
#
_symmetry.space_group_name_H-M   'P 1'
#
loop_
_entity.id
_entity.type
_entity.pdbx_description
1 polymer ?
#
loop_
_entity_poly.entity_id
_entity_poly.type
_entity_poly.pdbx_seq_one_letter_code
_entity_poly.pdbx_strand_id
1 'polypeptide(L)'
;MVVGPDRSRVRARRRADGTVPVGRERGLCGGHRYRQRRDPTGAEYESPVEGRGQSVCQHAITGDVRIVPRRDMIARMSLTAYHEAGHAVAAVLLRRWLLKVSIRRKSGQIGLALCGRPPNLNPRRSSNRWRTHRMIEREIVIAFAGPVAESIARGQRRFRTAVADAATIENLLSRITSSRAELMARGGELGQAAIQLIRGNWPAVRRVAGALEQQGELTGAAVRRLVRTRPLRQRASR
;
A
#
# COMPACT_ATOMS: atom_id res chain seq x y z
N MET A 1 -33.89 -55.97 10.96
CA MET A 1 -32.43 -55.97 11.21
C MET A 1 -31.83 -57.06 10.36
N VAL A 2 -31.04 -56.71 9.33
CA VAL A 2 -30.37 -57.67 8.45
C VAL A 2 -28.90 -57.28 8.41
N VAL A 3 -28.07 -58.16 8.95
CA VAL A 3 -26.61 -58.06 9.02
C VAL A 3 -26.04 -58.62 7.72
N GLY A 4 -25.16 -57.88 7.04
CA GLY A 4 -24.44 -58.31 5.85
C GLY A 4 -22.93 -58.01 5.98
N PRO A 5 -22.04 -58.82 5.37
CA PRO A 5 -20.78 -59.19 6.01
C PRO A 5 -19.56 -58.34 5.65
N ASP A 6 -18.66 -58.31 6.63
CA ASP A 6 -17.26 -57.91 6.60
C ASP A 6 -16.43 -58.73 5.59
N ARG A 7 -15.60 -58.05 4.79
CA ARG A 7 -14.53 -58.65 4.00
C ARG A 7 -13.25 -57.85 4.19
N SER A 8 -12.46 -58.36 5.12
CA SER A 8 -11.10 -57.96 5.40
C SER A 8 -10.13 -58.50 4.33
N ARG A 9 -9.10 -57.68 4.04
CA ARG A 9 -7.71 -58.04 3.67
C ARG A 9 -7.43 -58.70 2.31
N VAL A 10 -6.67 -57.98 1.47
CA VAL A 10 -5.54 -58.55 0.71
C VAL A 10 -4.33 -57.61 0.81
N ARG A 11 -3.22 -58.14 1.32
CA ARG A 11 -1.86 -57.60 1.25
C ARG A 11 -1.19 -58.05 -0.06
N ALA A 12 -0.39 -57.18 -0.67
CA ALA A 12 0.85 -57.46 -1.43
C ALA A 12 1.24 -56.19 -2.21
N ARG A 13 2.48 -55.80 -2.51
CA ARG A 13 3.85 -56.25 -2.21
C ARG A 13 4.76 -55.08 -2.66
N ARG A 14 5.94 -54.99 -2.04
CA ARG A 14 7.08 -54.12 -2.38
C ARG A 14 7.52 -54.23 -3.85
N ARG A 15 8.07 -53.14 -4.41
CA ARG A 15 9.35 -53.15 -5.16
C ARG A 15 10.09 -51.83 -4.96
N ALA A 16 11.40 -51.98 -4.83
CA ALA A 16 12.43 -50.94 -4.74
C ALA A 16 12.97 -50.63 -6.16
N ASP A 17 14.00 -49.79 -6.18
CA ASP A 17 14.77 -49.26 -7.32
C ASP A 17 14.22 -47.91 -7.80
N GLY A 18 14.97 -46.82 -7.83
CA GLY A 18 16.42 -46.65 -7.85
C GLY A 18 16.71 -45.44 -8.74
N THR A 19 17.90 -44.87 -8.60
CA THR A 19 18.51 -43.84 -9.47
C THR A 19 18.18 -42.37 -9.13
N VAL A 20 19.11 -41.77 -8.41
CA VAL A 20 19.34 -40.31 -8.31
C VAL A 20 20.38 -39.94 -9.38
N PRO A 21 20.12 -39.01 -10.30
CA PRO A 21 21.18 -38.40 -11.08
C PRO A 21 21.68 -37.13 -10.39
N VAL A 22 22.93 -37.17 -9.94
CA VAL A 22 23.71 -35.98 -9.57
C VAL A 22 24.22 -35.35 -10.87
N GLY A 23 23.57 -34.25 -11.26
CA GLY A 23 23.92 -33.46 -12.44
C GLY A 23 25.06 -32.49 -12.14
N ARG A 24 26.05 -32.51 -13.05
CA ARG A 24 27.32 -31.77 -13.06
C ARG A 24 27.17 -30.24 -13.05
N GLU A 25 28.09 -29.61 -12.33
CA GLU A 25 28.51 -28.22 -12.52
C GLU A 25 28.99 -27.98 -13.96
N ARG A 26 28.46 -26.94 -14.59
CA ARG A 26 29.14 -26.16 -15.64
C ARG A 26 28.70 -24.70 -15.51
N GLY A 27 29.60 -23.86 -15.02
CA GLY A 27 29.55 -22.44 -15.34
C GLY A 27 29.85 -22.25 -16.82
N LEU A 28 29.11 -21.38 -17.49
CA LEU A 28 29.53 -20.70 -18.73
C LEU A 28 28.65 -19.46 -18.93
N CYS A 29 29.33 -18.34 -19.15
CA CYS A 29 28.80 -17.02 -19.47
C CYS A 29 28.05 -16.99 -20.81
N GLY A 30 27.10 -16.05 -20.93
CA GLY A 30 26.82 -15.27 -22.14
C GLY A 30 26.35 -16.00 -23.40
N GLY A 31 25.09 -15.80 -23.78
CA GLY A 31 24.65 -16.13 -25.15
C GLY A 31 23.14 -16.15 -25.35
N HIS A 32 22.47 -14.99 -25.32
CA HIS A 32 21.12 -14.88 -25.86
C HIS A 32 21.16 -14.98 -27.39
N ARG A 33 20.73 -16.12 -27.94
CA ARG A 33 20.40 -16.24 -29.36
C ARG A 33 19.00 -15.67 -29.59
N TYR A 34 18.91 -14.54 -30.29
CA TYR A 34 17.65 -14.05 -30.85
C TYR A 34 17.40 -14.72 -32.21
N ARG A 35 16.21 -15.30 -32.37
CA ARG A 35 15.70 -15.84 -33.62
C ARG A 35 15.09 -14.67 -34.40
N GLN A 36 15.75 -14.22 -35.46
CA GLN A 36 15.21 -13.18 -36.35
C GLN A 36 14.00 -13.73 -37.11
N ARG A 37 12.83 -13.12 -36.93
CA ARG A 37 11.72 -13.19 -37.89
C ARG A 37 11.77 -11.89 -38.70
N ARG A 38 11.87 -12.02 -40.03
CA ARG A 38 11.73 -10.91 -40.98
C ARG A 38 10.25 -10.70 -41.29
N ASP A 39 9.83 -9.44 -41.31
CA ASP A 39 8.53 -8.96 -41.78
C ASP A 39 8.63 -8.67 -43.31
N PRO A 40 7.59 -8.92 -44.14
CA PRO A 40 7.72 -8.86 -45.61
C PRO A 40 7.43 -7.50 -46.26
N THR A 41 7.37 -6.39 -45.51
CA THR A 41 6.86 -5.11 -46.04
C THR A 41 7.90 -4.05 -46.41
N GLY A 42 9.21 -4.29 -46.23
CA GLY A 42 10.27 -3.46 -46.83
C GLY A 42 10.23 -1.95 -46.51
N ALA A 43 9.54 -1.54 -45.44
CA ALA A 43 9.49 -0.15 -45.02
C ALA A 43 10.59 0.12 -43.99
N GLU A 44 11.55 0.96 -44.36
CA GLU A 44 12.53 1.51 -43.43
C GLU A 44 11.80 2.41 -42.42
N TYR A 45 11.80 2.01 -41.15
CA TYR A 45 11.35 2.85 -40.05
C TYR A 45 12.55 3.04 -39.12
N GLU A 46 13.05 4.28 -39.04
CA GLU A 46 14.05 4.65 -38.03
C GLU A 46 13.41 4.51 -36.63
N SER A 47 13.86 3.49 -35.91
CA SER A 47 13.42 3.21 -34.56
C SER A 47 14.16 4.12 -33.57
N PRO A 48 13.46 4.85 -32.69
CA PRO A 48 14.13 5.58 -31.61
C PRO A 48 14.79 4.61 -30.65
N VAL A 49 16.11 4.79 -30.54
CA VAL A 49 17.06 4.29 -29.55
C VAL A 49 16.41 3.82 -28.24
N GLU A 50 16.73 2.59 -27.86
CA GLU A 50 16.47 1.98 -26.55
C GLU A 50 16.94 2.88 -25.39
N GLY A 51 16.02 3.70 -24.90
CA GLY A 51 16.14 4.38 -23.63
C GLY A 51 15.82 3.40 -22.51
N ARG A 52 16.86 2.83 -21.92
CA ARG A 52 16.95 2.20 -20.59
C ARG A 52 15.62 2.19 -19.81
N GLY A 53 15.11 1.00 -19.53
CA GLY A 53 14.00 0.77 -18.60
C GLY A 53 14.31 1.35 -17.22
N GLN A 54 13.97 2.62 -17.02
CA GLN A 54 13.93 3.27 -15.73
C GLN A 54 12.61 2.88 -15.06
N SER A 55 12.71 2.07 -14.00
CA SER A 55 11.68 1.97 -12.99
C SER A 55 11.26 3.39 -12.57
N VAL A 56 10.01 3.75 -12.85
CA VAL A 56 9.45 5.10 -12.69
C VAL A 56 9.38 5.56 -11.21
N CYS A 57 9.80 4.73 -10.26
CA CYS A 57 9.66 5.00 -8.84
C CYS A 57 10.97 4.97 -8.02
N GLN A 58 12.14 4.80 -8.64
CA GLN A 58 13.39 4.61 -7.88
C GLN A 58 14.54 5.40 -8.49
N HIS A 59 14.88 6.53 -7.87
CA HIS A 59 16.24 7.05 -7.85
C HIS A 59 16.63 7.42 -6.41
N ALA A 60 17.83 6.97 -6.05
CA ALA A 60 18.65 7.27 -4.87
C ALA A 60 18.34 6.52 -3.56
N ILE A 61 19.03 5.39 -3.34
CA ILE A 61 19.52 5.01 -2.02
C ILE A 61 20.99 4.55 -2.14
N THR A 62 21.91 5.49 -1.95
CA THR A 62 23.25 5.26 -1.41
C THR A 62 23.61 6.53 -0.64
N GLY A 63 23.90 6.41 0.67
CA GLY A 63 24.37 7.55 1.45
C GLY A 63 24.29 7.38 2.96
N ASP A 64 25.49 7.35 3.56
CA ASP A 64 25.89 7.55 4.96
C ASP A 64 24.80 7.88 6.00
N VAL A 65 24.85 7.12 7.09
CA VAL A 65 24.11 7.40 8.32
C VAL A 65 24.73 8.62 9.01
N ARG A 66 24.34 9.82 8.58
CA ARG A 66 24.58 11.06 9.33
C ARG A 66 23.71 11.06 10.59
N ILE A 67 24.34 11.21 11.75
CA ILE A 67 23.63 11.50 13.01
C ILE A 67 23.02 12.90 12.87
N VAL A 68 21.71 12.95 12.63
CA VAL A 68 20.96 14.20 12.43
C VAL A 68 20.69 14.84 13.81
N PRO A 69 20.94 16.15 14.01
CA PRO A 69 20.73 16.81 15.30
C PRO A 69 19.28 16.68 15.80
N ARG A 70 19.09 16.66 17.14
CA ARG A 70 17.80 16.40 17.82
C ARG A 70 16.61 17.22 17.30
N ARG A 71 16.81 18.46 16.82
CA ARG A 71 15.74 19.31 16.27
C ARG A 71 15.12 18.74 15.00
N ASP A 72 15.93 18.18 14.10
CA ASP A 72 15.44 17.54 12.87
C ASP A 72 14.72 16.23 13.16
N MET A 73 15.13 15.53 14.22
CA MET A 73 14.45 14.30 14.66
C MET A 73 13.05 14.60 15.21
N ILE A 74 12.90 15.66 16.02
CA ILE A 74 11.58 16.11 16.52
C ILE A 74 10.68 16.54 15.36
N ALA A 75 11.22 17.30 14.39
CA ALA A 75 10.48 17.68 13.18
C ALA A 75 10.06 16.46 12.34
N ARG A 76 10.93 15.46 12.20
CA ARG A 76 10.60 14.21 11.47
C ARG A 76 9.56 13.36 12.19
N MET A 77 9.66 13.22 13.52
CA MET A 77 8.65 12.49 14.31
C MET A 77 7.28 13.16 14.22
N SER A 78 7.25 14.50 14.17
CA SER A 78 6.02 15.25 13.99
C SER A 78 5.38 14.97 12.62
N LEU A 79 6.17 14.98 11.55
CA LEU A 79 5.67 14.66 10.21
C LEU A 79 5.14 13.23 10.09
N THR A 80 5.82 12.26 10.68
CA THR A 80 5.31 10.88 10.75
C THR A 80 3.98 10.82 11.50
N ALA A 81 3.80 11.57 12.59
CA ALA A 81 2.52 11.62 13.29
C ALA A 81 1.39 12.17 12.42
N TYR A 82 1.65 13.20 11.61
CA TYR A 82 0.69 13.71 10.63
C TYR A 82 0.36 12.69 9.54
N HIS A 83 1.37 11.98 9.03
CA HIS A 83 1.20 10.93 8.04
C HIS A 83 0.26 9.83 8.56
N GLU A 84 0.57 9.27 9.73
CA GLU A 84 -0.24 8.22 10.36
C GLU A 84 -1.64 8.73 10.74
N ALA A 85 -1.75 9.97 11.21
CA ALA A 85 -3.04 10.59 11.49
C ALA A 85 -3.89 10.74 10.22
N GLY A 86 -3.29 11.05 9.06
CA GLY A 86 -3.98 11.12 7.77
C GLY A 86 -4.69 9.81 7.43
N HIS A 87 -3.97 8.68 7.48
CA HIS A 87 -4.56 7.36 7.27
C HIS A 87 -5.67 7.06 8.30
N ALA A 88 -5.40 7.29 9.58
CA ALA A 88 -6.33 6.96 10.65
C ALA A 88 -7.64 7.75 10.57
N VAL A 89 -7.56 9.05 10.29
CA VAL A 89 -8.73 9.92 10.11
C VAL A 89 -9.52 9.49 8.87
N ALA A 90 -8.86 9.29 7.73
CA ALA A 90 -9.53 8.84 6.51
C ALA A 90 -10.23 7.49 6.70
N ALA A 91 -9.57 6.53 7.38
CA ALA A 91 -10.15 5.23 7.68
C ALA A 91 -11.44 5.36 8.52
N VAL A 92 -11.43 6.18 9.56
CA VAL A 92 -12.63 6.42 10.39
C VAL A 92 -13.77 7.06 9.58
N LEU A 93 -13.48 8.09 8.80
CA LEU A 93 -14.48 8.82 8.01
C LEU A 93 -15.08 7.95 6.90
N LEU A 94 -14.27 7.10 6.27
CA LEU A 94 -14.71 6.15 5.24
C LEU A 94 -15.26 4.84 5.81
N ARG A 95 -15.54 4.81 7.13
CA ARG A 95 -16.12 3.68 7.86
C ARG A 95 -15.32 2.39 7.70
N ARG A 96 -13.99 2.50 7.62
CA ARG A 96 -13.08 1.35 7.69
C ARG A 96 -12.73 1.05 9.13
N TRP A 97 -12.63 -0.25 9.41
CA TRP A 97 -12.32 -0.72 10.74
C TRP A 97 -10.84 -0.45 11.04
N LEU A 98 -10.57 0.54 11.87
CA LEU A 98 -9.23 0.83 12.38
C LEU A 98 -9.03 0.05 13.70
N LEU A 99 -7.97 -0.75 13.78
CA LEU A 99 -7.59 -1.47 14.99
C LEU A 99 -6.71 -0.59 15.87
N LYS A 100 -5.61 -0.09 15.28
CA LYS A 100 -4.65 0.79 15.95
C LYS A 100 -3.88 1.62 14.94
N VAL A 101 -3.29 2.71 15.42
CA VAL A 101 -2.33 3.52 14.69
C VAL A 101 -1.14 3.81 15.61
N SER A 102 0.07 3.78 15.09
CA SER A 102 1.28 4.02 15.88
C SER A 102 2.35 4.73 15.06
N ILE A 103 3.15 5.56 15.73
CA ILE A 103 4.37 6.16 15.19
C ILE A 103 5.64 5.46 15.70
N ARG A 104 5.50 4.47 16.59
CA ARG A 104 6.63 3.72 17.14
C ARG A 104 7.22 2.83 16.06
N ARG A 105 8.55 2.80 15.98
CA ARG A 105 9.26 1.89 15.08
C ARG A 105 9.17 0.47 15.62
N LYS A 106 8.69 -0.48 14.82
CA LYS A 106 8.78 -1.91 15.13
C LYS A 106 9.56 -2.57 13.99
N SER A 107 10.72 -3.15 14.31
CA SER A 107 11.47 -4.05 13.40
C SER A 107 11.69 -3.50 11.96
N GLY A 108 12.14 -2.24 11.82
CA GLY A 108 12.47 -1.66 10.51
C GLY A 108 11.32 -0.95 9.79
N GLN A 109 10.09 -0.97 10.32
CA GLN A 109 8.98 -0.14 9.82
C GLN A 109 8.80 1.10 10.71
N ILE A 110 8.66 2.27 10.08
CA ILE A 110 8.37 3.55 10.76
C ILE A 110 6.91 3.89 10.50
N GLY A 111 6.11 3.98 11.55
CA GLY A 111 4.68 4.27 11.41
C GLY A 111 3.88 3.04 10.97
N LEU A 112 2.70 2.86 11.54
CA LEU A 112 1.80 1.77 11.17
C LEU A 112 0.34 2.09 11.53
N ALA A 113 -0.47 2.39 10.51
CA ALA A 113 -1.91 2.40 10.60
C ALA A 113 -2.47 0.99 10.27
N LEU A 114 -2.82 0.23 11.30
CA LEU A 114 -3.46 -1.08 11.11
C LEU A 114 -4.98 -0.91 10.95
N CYS A 115 -5.41 -0.88 9.71
CA CYS A 115 -6.78 -1.20 9.37
C CYS A 115 -6.99 -2.72 9.46
N GLY A 116 -8.14 -3.14 9.99
CA GLY A 116 -8.55 -4.55 9.95
C GLY A 116 -8.52 -5.05 8.51
N ARG A 117 -8.04 -6.30 8.33
CA ARG A 117 -7.91 -6.94 7.01
C ARG A 117 -9.18 -6.67 6.21
N PRO A 118 -9.08 -6.00 5.05
CA PRO A 118 -10.24 -5.90 4.19
C PRO A 118 -10.67 -7.32 3.80
N PRO A 119 -11.98 -7.59 3.67
CA PRO A 119 -12.43 -8.84 3.04
C PRO A 119 -11.79 -8.95 1.66
N ASN A 120 -11.63 -10.17 1.14
CA ASN A 120 -10.96 -10.45 -0.14
C ASN A 120 -11.26 -9.39 -1.21
N LEU A 121 -10.31 -8.46 -1.42
CA LEU A 121 -10.41 -7.35 -2.39
C LEU A 121 -10.09 -7.83 -3.81
N ASN A 122 -10.52 -9.04 -4.15
CA ASN A 122 -10.39 -9.57 -5.50
C ASN A 122 -11.74 -9.38 -6.22
N PRO A 123 -11.88 -8.36 -7.09
CA PRO A 123 -13.13 -8.10 -7.77
C PRO A 123 -13.55 -9.25 -8.70
N ARG A 124 -12.61 -10.12 -9.13
CA ARG A 124 -12.91 -11.30 -9.95
C ARG A 124 -13.52 -12.46 -9.16
N ARG A 125 -13.32 -12.49 -7.84
CA ARG A 125 -13.84 -13.54 -6.94
C ARG A 125 -15.01 -13.07 -6.08
N SER A 126 -15.40 -11.80 -6.22
CA SER A 126 -16.50 -11.22 -5.45
C SER A 126 -17.82 -11.42 -6.18
N SER A 127 -18.82 -11.93 -5.46
CA SER A 127 -20.21 -11.98 -5.94
C SER A 127 -20.82 -10.59 -6.14
N ASN A 128 -20.22 -9.54 -5.55
CA ASN A 128 -20.67 -8.15 -5.70
C ASN A 128 -19.51 -7.26 -6.14
N ARG A 129 -19.29 -7.22 -7.46
CA ARG A 129 -18.20 -6.47 -8.11
C ARG A 129 -18.22 -4.98 -7.75
N TRP A 130 -19.39 -4.35 -7.78
CA TRP A 130 -19.55 -2.92 -7.48
C TRP A 130 -19.18 -2.58 -6.03
N ARG A 131 -19.60 -3.41 -5.07
CA ARG A 131 -19.24 -3.22 -3.65
C ARG A 131 -17.74 -3.37 -3.44
N THR A 132 -17.12 -4.35 -4.11
CA THR A 132 -15.66 -4.51 -4.08
C THR A 132 -14.95 -3.32 -4.70
N HIS A 133 -15.44 -2.80 -5.83
CA HIS A 133 -14.89 -1.61 -6.48
C HIS A 133 -14.89 -0.39 -5.54
N ARG A 134 -16.05 -0.06 -4.94
CA ARG A 134 -16.15 1.04 -3.96
C ARG A 134 -15.27 0.84 -2.74
N MET A 135 -15.05 -0.40 -2.32
CA MET A 135 -14.16 -0.70 -1.20
C MET A 135 -12.69 -0.49 -1.58
N ILE A 136 -12.28 -0.89 -2.79
CA ILE A 136 -10.94 -0.63 -3.32
C ILE A 136 -10.69 0.88 -3.41
N GLU A 137 -11.64 1.66 -3.93
CA GLU A 137 -11.52 3.12 -4.00
C GLU A 137 -11.32 3.75 -2.62
N ARG A 138 -12.05 3.29 -1.60
CA ARG A 138 -11.86 3.77 -0.22
C ARG A 138 -10.46 3.48 0.31
N GLU A 139 -9.93 2.29 0.04
CA GLU A 139 -8.55 1.94 0.43
C GLU A 139 -7.53 2.82 -0.28
N ILE A 140 -7.74 3.13 -1.56
CA ILE A 140 -6.88 4.05 -2.32
C ILE A 140 -6.92 5.46 -1.70
N VAL A 141 -8.10 5.97 -1.39
CA VAL A 141 -8.24 7.29 -0.72
C VAL A 141 -7.56 7.29 0.65
N ILE A 142 -7.65 6.20 1.41
CA ILE A 142 -6.94 6.06 2.70
C ILE A 142 -5.43 6.07 2.46
N ALA A 143 -4.92 5.34 1.47
CA ALA A 143 -3.50 5.31 1.15
C ALA A 143 -2.95 6.68 0.72
N PHE A 144 -3.74 7.49 0.00
CA PHE A 144 -3.36 8.87 -0.31
C PHE A 144 -3.39 9.80 0.91
N ALA A 145 -4.23 9.52 1.90
CA ALA A 145 -4.50 10.43 3.01
C ALA A 145 -3.27 10.75 3.88
N GLY A 146 -2.38 9.77 4.10
CA GLY A 146 -1.15 9.97 4.89
C GLY A 146 -0.20 10.98 4.24
N PRO A 147 0.27 10.74 3.00
CA PRO A 147 1.10 11.68 2.25
C PRO A 147 0.48 13.08 2.10
N VAL A 148 -0.84 13.17 1.92
CA VAL A 148 -1.56 14.46 1.85
C VAL A 148 -1.47 15.20 3.18
N ALA A 149 -1.75 14.53 4.31
CA ALA A 149 -1.69 15.14 5.63
C ALA A 149 -0.27 15.62 5.97
N GLU A 150 0.74 14.80 5.66
CA GLU A 150 2.15 15.13 5.82
C GLU A 150 2.56 16.35 4.99
N SER A 151 2.11 16.43 3.73
CA SER A 151 2.40 17.57 2.85
C SER A 151 1.76 18.87 3.34
N ILE A 152 0.52 18.82 3.83
CA ILE A 152 -0.15 19.97 4.44
C ILE A 152 0.60 20.42 5.69
N ALA A 153 1.05 19.49 6.55
CA ALA A 153 1.84 19.81 7.73
C ALA A 153 3.17 20.51 7.39
N ARG A 154 3.80 20.13 6.26
CA ARG A 154 5.01 20.80 5.74
C ARG A 154 4.74 22.16 5.08
N GLY A 155 3.48 22.53 4.85
CA GLY A 155 3.13 23.70 4.05
C GLY A 155 3.44 23.54 2.55
N GLN A 156 3.57 22.30 2.06
CA GLN A 156 3.85 22.03 0.65
C GLN A 156 2.57 21.98 -0.18
N ARG A 157 2.64 22.53 -1.41
CA ARG A 157 1.52 22.47 -2.37
C ARG A 157 1.42 21.11 -3.08
N ARG A 158 2.53 20.38 -3.15
CA ARG A 158 2.63 19.05 -3.77
C ARG A 158 2.96 18.03 -2.68
N PHE A 159 2.27 16.90 -2.68
CA PHE A 159 2.62 15.78 -1.82
C PHE A 159 3.46 14.76 -2.60
N ARG A 160 4.37 14.09 -1.89
CA ARG A 160 5.10 12.93 -2.42
C ARG A 160 4.63 11.73 -1.64
N THR A 161 4.14 10.72 -2.34
CA THR A 161 3.70 9.46 -1.76
C THR A 161 4.93 8.64 -1.36
N ALA A 162 4.91 8.03 -0.16
CA ALA A 162 5.97 7.10 0.21
C ALA A 162 5.96 5.90 -0.73
N VAL A 163 7.13 5.28 -0.97
CA VAL A 163 7.26 4.16 -1.94
C VAL A 163 6.27 3.04 -1.64
N ALA A 164 6.06 2.72 -0.35
CA ALA A 164 5.12 1.68 0.09
C ALA A 164 3.65 2.03 -0.21
N ASP A 165 3.24 3.27 0.03
CA ASP A 165 1.88 3.73 -0.28
C ASP A 165 1.65 3.79 -1.78
N ALA A 166 2.64 4.23 -2.55
CA ALA A 166 2.56 4.29 -4.01
C ALA A 166 2.36 2.91 -4.61
N ALA A 167 3.14 1.91 -4.15
CA ALA A 167 2.98 0.52 -4.57
C ALA A 167 1.60 -0.05 -4.19
N THR A 168 1.09 0.32 -3.01
CA THR A 168 -0.25 -0.09 -2.57
C THR A 168 -1.34 0.52 -3.45
N ILE A 169 -1.25 1.82 -3.76
CA ILE A 169 -2.18 2.54 -4.64
C ILE A 169 -2.18 1.93 -6.04
N GLU A 170 -1.01 1.70 -6.62
CA GLU A 170 -0.87 1.10 -7.95
C GLU A 170 -1.45 -0.32 -7.99
N ASN A 171 -1.15 -1.15 -6.99
CA ASN A 171 -1.70 -2.50 -6.88
C ASN A 171 -3.24 -2.48 -6.79
N LEU A 172 -3.81 -1.54 -6.04
CA LEU A 172 -5.26 -1.42 -5.90
C LEU A 172 -5.92 -0.88 -7.17
N LEU A 173 -5.35 0.14 -7.80
CA LEU A 173 -5.87 0.71 -9.04
C LEU A 173 -5.88 -0.32 -10.18
N SER A 174 -4.80 -1.10 -10.33
CA SER A 174 -4.72 -2.13 -11.38
C SER A 174 -5.78 -3.23 -11.26
N ARG A 175 -6.45 -3.37 -10.10
CA ARG A 175 -7.59 -4.30 -9.93
C ARG A 175 -8.90 -3.76 -10.48
N ILE A 176 -9.00 -2.44 -10.66
CA ILE A 176 -10.23 -1.75 -11.05
C ILE A 176 -10.11 -0.99 -12.38
N THR A 177 -8.91 -0.84 -12.93
CA THR A 177 -8.65 -0.19 -14.23
C THR A 177 -8.04 -1.17 -15.23
N SER A 178 -8.27 -0.96 -16.51
CA SER A 178 -7.80 -1.85 -17.60
C SER A 178 -6.67 -1.25 -18.44
N SER A 179 -6.39 0.05 -18.30
CA SER A 179 -5.34 0.73 -19.06
C SER A 179 -4.53 1.70 -18.20
N ARG A 180 -3.33 2.07 -18.69
CA ARG A 180 -2.48 3.06 -18.02
C ARG A 180 -3.15 4.44 -17.92
N ALA A 181 -3.87 4.85 -18.97
CA ALA A 181 -4.58 6.12 -19.02
C ALA A 181 -5.71 6.17 -17.98
N GLU A 182 -6.51 5.11 -17.90
CA GLU A 182 -7.57 4.97 -16.90
C GLU A 182 -7.00 4.93 -15.47
N LEU A 183 -5.88 4.23 -15.27
CA LEU A 183 -5.17 4.22 -13.98
C LEU A 183 -4.76 5.62 -13.53
N MET A 184 -4.20 6.43 -14.45
CA MET A 184 -3.79 7.80 -14.15
C MET A 184 -5.00 8.70 -13.85
N ALA A 185 -6.05 8.65 -14.68
CA ALA A 185 -7.25 9.44 -14.49
C ALA A 185 -7.92 9.10 -13.15
N ARG A 186 -8.15 7.80 -12.89
CA ARG A 186 -8.80 7.35 -11.64
C ARG A 186 -7.94 7.61 -10.42
N GLY A 187 -6.62 7.45 -10.53
CA GLY A 187 -5.67 7.81 -9.48
C GLY A 187 -5.71 9.29 -9.14
N GLY A 188 -5.78 10.17 -10.15
CA GLY A 188 -5.90 11.62 -9.97
C GLY A 188 -7.20 12.02 -9.27
N GLU A 189 -8.32 11.46 -9.68
CA GLU A 189 -9.64 11.69 -9.06
C GLU A 189 -9.65 11.27 -7.57
N LEU A 190 -9.15 10.07 -7.27
CA LEU A 190 -9.12 9.55 -5.89
C LEU A 190 -8.11 10.32 -5.03
N GLY A 191 -6.98 10.75 -5.60
CA GLY A 191 -6.03 11.64 -4.93
C GLY A 191 -6.66 13.00 -4.59
N GLN A 192 -7.42 13.58 -5.50
CA GLN A 192 -8.15 14.83 -5.25
C GLN A 192 -9.23 14.66 -4.17
N ALA A 193 -9.94 13.52 -4.16
CA ALA A 193 -10.88 13.18 -3.11
C ALA A 193 -10.18 13.09 -1.73
N ALA A 194 -8.97 12.51 -1.67
CA ALA A 194 -8.17 12.47 -0.45
C ALA A 194 -7.74 13.87 0.02
N ILE A 195 -7.34 14.76 -0.89
CA ILE A 195 -7.03 16.16 -0.59
C ILE A 195 -8.22 16.87 0.05
N GLN A 196 -9.41 16.76 -0.57
CA GLN A 196 -10.63 17.39 -0.05
C GLN A 196 -11.00 16.83 1.32
N LEU A 197 -10.95 15.50 1.48
CA LEU A 197 -11.25 14.82 2.73
C LEU A 197 -10.34 15.30 3.86
N ILE A 198 -9.02 15.36 3.63
CA ILE A 198 -8.06 15.76 4.66
C ILE A 198 -8.14 17.25 4.97
N ARG A 199 -8.25 18.12 3.95
CA ARG A 199 -8.39 19.58 4.19
C ARG A 199 -9.67 19.89 4.98
N GLY A 200 -10.79 19.30 4.60
CA GLY A 200 -12.07 19.49 5.29
C GLY A 200 -12.07 18.97 6.73
N ASN A 201 -11.13 18.09 7.08
CA ASN A 201 -11.03 17.47 8.41
C ASN A 201 -9.69 17.76 9.11
N TRP A 202 -8.99 18.83 8.70
CA TRP A 202 -7.66 19.16 9.23
C TRP A 202 -7.60 19.30 10.76
N PRO A 203 -8.60 19.90 11.45
CA PRO A 203 -8.60 19.93 12.92
C PRO A 203 -8.60 18.53 13.56
N ALA A 204 -9.23 17.54 12.95
CA ALA A 204 -9.23 16.16 13.45
C ALA A 204 -7.86 15.50 13.25
N VAL A 205 -7.23 15.71 12.09
CA VAL A 205 -5.87 15.23 11.81
C VAL A 205 -4.88 15.78 12.84
N ARG A 206 -4.91 17.10 13.11
CA ARG A 206 -4.05 17.72 14.13
C ARG A 206 -4.23 17.12 15.52
N ARG A 207 -5.48 16.85 15.94
CA ARG A 207 -5.75 16.23 17.24
C ARG A 207 -5.21 14.81 17.33
N VAL A 208 -5.40 14.01 16.28
CA VAL A 208 -4.89 12.63 16.23
C VAL A 208 -3.36 12.62 16.20
N ALA A 209 -2.74 13.51 15.41
CA ALA A 209 -1.29 13.65 15.35
C ALA A 209 -0.70 14.04 16.71
N GLY A 210 -1.24 15.08 17.36
CA GLY A 210 -0.78 15.49 18.69
C GLY A 210 -0.95 14.39 19.75
N ALA A 211 -2.06 13.63 19.72
CA ALA A 211 -2.23 12.48 20.60
C ALA A 211 -1.24 11.34 20.29
N LEU A 212 -0.91 11.12 19.02
CA LEU A 212 0.13 10.17 18.61
C LEU A 212 1.53 10.60 19.07
N GLU A 213 1.87 11.88 18.98
CA GLU A 213 3.16 12.40 19.49
C GLU A 213 3.30 12.18 21.00
N GLN A 214 2.21 12.37 21.75
CA GLN A 214 2.21 12.20 23.21
C GLN A 214 2.27 10.73 23.64
N GLN A 215 1.53 9.84 22.97
CA GLN A 215 1.33 8.46 23.43
C GLN A 215 2.16 7.44 22.64
N GLY A 216 2.59 7.81 21.43
CA GLY A 216 3.26 6.94 20.45
C GLY A 216 2.32 5.98 19.72
N GLU A 217 1.16 5.65 20.28
CA GLU A 217 0.14 4.80 19.68
C GLU A 217 -1.26 5.12 20.18
N LEU A 218 -2.26 4.82 19.35
CA LEU A 218 -3.67 4.98 19.67
C LEU A 218 -4.47 3.76 19.20
N THR A 219 -5.45 3.36 20.01
CA THR A 219 -6.46 2.39 19.58
C THR A 219 -7.44 3.01 18.58
N GLY A 220 -8.07 2.20 17.74
CA GLY A 220 -9.07 2.68 16.80
C GLY A 220 -10.26 3.36 17.47
N ALA A 221 -10.63 2.94 18.68
CA ALA A 221 -11.68 3.59 19.47
C ALA A 221 -11.26 5.01 19.93
N ALA A 222 -10.01 5.18 20.37
CA ALA A 222 -9.47 6.49 20.74
C ALA A 222 -9.46 7.44 19.53
N VAL A 223 -9.02 6.97 18.36
CA VAL A 223 -9.07 7.75 17.12
C VAL A 223 -10.51 8.15 16.77
N ARG A 224 -11.47 7.22 16.81
CA ARG A 224 -12.88 7.51 16.53
C ARG A 224 -13.43 8.62 17.43
N ARG A 225 -13.07 8.60 18.71
CA ARG A 225 -13.45 9.66 19.67
C ARG A 225 -12.86 11.00 19.25
N LEU A 226 -11.55 11.08 19.00
CA LEU A 226 -10.86 12.31 18.59
C LEU A 226 -11.39 12.91 17.27
N VAL A 227 -11.77 12.06 16.31
CA VAL A 227 -12.38 12.48 15.05
C VAL A 227 -13.76 13.09 15.26
N ARG A 228 -14.58 12.50 16.15
CA ARG A 228 -15.94 12.97 16.44
C ARG A 228 -15.98 14.20 17.35
N THR A 229 -14.93 14.43 18.14
CA THR A 229 -14.83 15.60 19.01
C THR A 229 -14.93 16.87 18.19
N ARG A 230 -15.98 17.66 18.41
CA ARG A 230 -16.07 19.02 17.87
C ARG A 230 -15.05 19.91 18.57
N PRO A 231 -14.39 20.85 17.87
CA PRO A 231 -13.64 21.88 18.54
C PRO A 231 -14.58 22.56 19.55
N LEU A 232 -14.12 22.72 20.80
CA LEU A 232 -14.80 23.62 21.71
C LEU A 232 -14.85 24.97 20.99
N ARG A 233 -16.05 25.51 20.76
CA ARG A 233 -16.19 26.91 20.36
C ARG A 233 -15.46 27.68 21.44
N GLN A 234 -14.31 28.26 21.11
CA GLN A 234 -13.69 29.24 21.98
C GLN A 234 -14.77 30.28 22.19
N ARG A 235 -15.34 30.34 23.40
CA ARG A 235 -16.25 31.41 23.77
C ARG A 235 -15.41 32.65 23.58
N ALA A 236 -15.75 33.46 22.59
CA ALA A 236 -15.12 34.75 22.39
C ALA A 236 -15.32 35.50 23.70
N SER A 237 -14.25 35.62 24.49
CA SER A 237 -14.23 36.51 25.64
C SER A 237 -14.44 37.90 25.06
N ARG A 238 -15.63 38.44 25.35
CA ARG A 238 -15.98 39.83 25.05
C ARG A 238 -15.26 40.75 26.02
#